data_AF-D5UX33-F1
#
_entry.id   AF-D5UX33-F1
#
_cell.length_a   1.000
_cell.length_b   1.000
_cell.length_c   1.000
_cell.angle_alpha   90.00
_cell.angle_beta   90.00
_cell.angle_gamma   90.00
#
_symmetry.space_group_name_H-M   'P 1'
#
loop_
_entity.id
_entity.type
_entity.pdbx_description
1 polymer ?
#
loop_
_entity_poly.entity_id
_entity_poly.type
_entity_poly.pdbx_seq_one_letter_code
_entity_poly.pdbx_strand_id
1 'polypeptide(L)'
;MREWVVRDATGPGHNRRYFVRGTLMFLPFAVALMVLPSPWWVKASLAVMVLLPALYFLSALRAAYLQELLADNDIDPHTQSGRWQVEHDRQAAAYAQKYRAGG
;
A
#
# COMPACT_ATOMS: atom_id res chain seq x y z
N MET A 1 10.12 20.38 1.99
CA MET A 1 11.17 19.34 2.21
C MET A 1 11.73 18.91 0.86
N ARG A 2 12.80 18.11 0.81
CA ARG A 2 13.73 18.00 -0.34
C ARG A 2 13.08 17.17 -1.47
N GLU A 3 12.87 17.76 -2.66
CA GLU A 3 12.12 17.22 -3.84
C GLU A 3 12.41 15.75 -4.21
N TRP A 4 13.59 15.24 -3.88
CA TRP A 4 13.93 13.83 -4.07
C TRP A 4 13.01 12.87 -3.30
N VAL A 5 12.44 13.29 -2.16
CA VAL A 5 11.50 12.47 -1.38
C VAL A 5 10.21 12.25 -2.14
N VAL A 6 9.66 13.32 -2.73
CA VAL A 6 8.44 13.25 -3.54
C VAL A 6 8.69 12.38 -4.77
N ARG A 7 9.79 12.60 -5.48
CA ARG A 7 10.16 11.82 -6.66
C ARG A 7 10.45 10.34 -6.33
N ASP A 8 11.00 10.03 -5.16
CA ASP A 8 11.17 8.64 -4.73
C ASP A 8 9.83 8.02 -4.29
N ALA A 9 8.92 8.80 -3.69
CA ALA A 9 7.59 8.39 -3.24
C ALA A 9 6.57 8.16 -4.38
N THR A 10 6.66 8.95 -5.46
CA THR A 10 5.74 8.89 -6.61
C THR A 10 6.39 8.29 -7.86
N GLY A 11 7.70 8.00 -7.82
CA GLY A 11 8.46 7.49 -8.96
C GLY A 11 8.04 6.08 -9.43
N PRO A 12 8.41 5.71 -10.67
CA PRO A 12 8.12 4.39 -11.22
C PRO A 12 8.71 3.28 -10.34
N GLY A 13 7.89 2.32 -9.91
CA GLY A 13 8.33 1.21 -9.08
C GLY A 13 8.46 1.51 -7.58
N HIS A 14 8.01 2.68 -7.10
CA HIS A 14 8.00 3.00 -5.67
C HIS A 14 7.24 1.95 -4.84
N ASN A 15 6.06 1.49 -5.29
CA ASN A 15 5.33 0.43 -4.58
C ASN A 15 6.20 -0.82 -4.39
N ARG A 16 6.95 -1.24 -5.42
CA ARG A 16 7.82 -2.42 -5.32
C ARG A 16 8.90 -2.22 -4.26
N ARG A 17 9.55 -1.06 -4.21
CA ARG A 17 10.56 -0.77 -3.17
C ARG A 17 9.94 -0.73 -1.77
N TYR A 18 8.77 -0.11 -1.64
CA TYR A 18 8.05 0.01 -0.38
C TYR A 18 7.61 -1.36 0.17
N PHE A 19 7.00 -2.20 -0.67
CA PHE A 19 6.64 -3.57 -0.30
C PHE A 19 7.87 -4.44 -0.04
N VAL A 20 8.91 -4.38 -0.88
CA VAL A 20 10.14 -5.15 -0.67
C VAL A 20 10.81 -4.79 0.66
N ARG A 21 10.88 -3.51 1.00
CA ARG A 21 11.47 -3.03 2.26
C ARG A 21 10.63 -3.45 3.46
N GLY A 22 9.30 -3.38 3.33
CA GLY A 22 8.36 -3.92 4.32
C GLY A 22 8.57 -5.42 4.54
N THR A 23 8.59 -6.22 3.47
CA THR A 23 8.83 -7.67 3.54
C THR A 23 10.21 -7.99 4.13
N LEU A 24 11.25 -7.23 3.77
CA LEU A 24 12.61 -7.39 4.32
C LEU A 24 12.66 -7.17 5.83
N MET A 25 11.87 -6.23 6.37
CA MET A 25 11.78 -6.01 7.82
C MET A 25 11.18 -7.22 8.56
N PHE A 26 10.32 -7.99 7.92
CA PHE A 26 9.73 -9.21 8.48
C PHE A 26 10.54 -10.48 8.21
N LEU A 27 11.52 -10.43 7.30
CA LEU A 27 12.43 -11.53 7.00
C LEU A 27 13.10 -12.16 8.24
N PRO A 28 13.65 -11.41 9.22
CA PRO A 28 14.25 -12.02 10.41
C PRO A 28 13.24 -12.81 11.25
N PHE A 29 11.98 -12.38 11.31
CA PHE A 29 10.92 -13.15 11.98
C PHE A 29 10.60 -14.44 11.24
N ALA A 30 10.58 -14.42 9.91
CA ALA A 30 10.39 -15.62 9.10
C ALA A 30 11.54 -16.62 9.32
N VAL A 31 12.79 -16.15 9.40
CA VAL A 31 13.96 -16.98 9.71
C VAL A 31 13.85 -17.57 11.12
N ALA A 32 13.48 -16.77 12.12
CA ALA A 32 13.28 -17.24 13.50
C ALA A 32 12.19 -18.32 13.60
N LEU A 33 11.07 -18.15 12.89
CA LEU A 33 10.02 -19.17 12.79
C LEU A 33 10.50 -20.44 12.09
N MET A 34 11.47 -20.35 11.18
CA MET A 34 12.03 -21.50 10.50
C MET A 34 12.84 -22.42 11.42
N VAL A 35 13.41 -21.87 12.50
CA VAL A 35 14.13 -22.62 13.54
C VAL A 35 13.19 -23.44 14.43
N LEU A 36 11.91 -23.06 14.53
CA LEU A 36 10.93 -23.84 15.29
C LEU A 36 10.67 -25.21 14.62
N PRO A 37 10.64 -26.34 15.37
CA PRO A 37 10.33 -27.66 14.84
C PRO A 37 8.81 -27.79 14.60
N SER A 38 8.32 -27.08 13.58
CA SER A 38 6.90 -27.03 13.25
C SER A 38 6.68 -27.38 11.78
N PRO A 39 5.56 -28.06 11.43
CA PRO A 39 5.22 -28.35 10.04
C PRO A 39 5.18 -27.08 9.19
N TRP A 40 5.61 -27.19 7.94
CA TRP A 40 5.76 -26.07 7.02
C TRP A 40 4.46 -25.29 6.77
N TRP A 41 3.31 -25.97 6.75
CA TRP A 41 1.99 -25.34 6.63
C TRP A 41 1.64 -24.45 7.82
N VAL A 42 2.04 -24.83 9.03
CA VAL A 42 1.80 -24.03 10.25
C VAL A 42 2.62 -22.75 10.19
N LYS A 43 3.89 -22.85 9.77
CA LYS A 43 4.77 -21.68 9.55
C LYS A 43 4.19 -20.75 8.47
N ALA A 44 3.69 -21.30 7.37
CA ALA A 44 3.06 -20.53 6.31
C ALA A 44 1.79 -19.81 6.79
N SER A 45 0.94 -20.50 7.57
CA SER A 45 -0.28 -19.92 8.12
C SER A 45 0.03 -18.77 9.09
N LEU A 46 1.01 -18.95 9.98
CA LEU A 46 1.45 -17.90 10.90
C LEU A 46 2.03 -16.69 10.14
N ALA A 47 2.84 -16.96 9.11
CA ALA A 47 3.39 -15.90 8.27
C ALA A 47 2.28 -15.13 7.55
N VAL A 48 1.30 -15.79 6.94
CA VAL A 48 0.17 -15.16 6.26
C VAL A 48 -0.69 -14.35 7.23
N MET A 49 -0.94 -14.88 8.43
CA MET A 49 -1.73 -14.20 9.46
C MET A 49 -1.06 -12.88 9.92
N VAL A 50 0.27 -12.81 9.91
CA VAL A 50 1.04 -11.58 10.18
C VAL A 50 1.13 -10.69 8.93
N LEU A 51 1.34 -11.29 7.76
CA LEU A 51 1.55 -10.56 6.51
C LEU A 51 0.29 -9.83 6.04
N LEU A 52 -0.88 -10.44 6.15
CA LEU A 52 -2.15 -9.84 5.72
C LEU A 52 -2.42 -8.48 6.36
N PRO A 53 -2.45 -8.35 7.70
CA PRO A 53 -2.62 -7.05 8.34
C PRO A 53 -1.45 -6.12 8.06
N ALA A 54 -0.21 -6.63 8.01
CA ALA A 54 0.94 -5.80 7.66
C ALA A 54 0.78 -5.16 6.27
N LEU A 55 0.39 -5.93 5.26
CA LEU A 55 0.15 -5.44 3.90
C LEU A 55 -1.04 -4.46 3.85
N TYR A 56 -2.09 -4.72 4.62
CA TYR A 56 -3.25 -3.84 4.73
C TYR A 56 -2.89 -2.49 5.37
N PHE A 57 -2.19 -2.51 6.52
CA PHE A 57 -1.73 -1.27 7.14
C PHE A 57 -0.73 -0.54 6.25
N LEU A 58 0.19 -1.26 5.61
CA LEU A 58 1.18 -0.67 4.72
C LEU A 58 0.52 0.06 3.53
N SER A 59 -0.57 -0.50 2.97
CA SER A 59 -1.34 0.16 1.92
C SER A 59 -2.19 1.32 2.44
N ALA A 60 -2.85 1.16 3.59
CA ALA A 60 -3.69 2.18 4.21
C ALA A 60 -2.89 3.41 4.68
N LEU A 61 -1.78 3.20 5.40
CA LEU A 61 -0.90 4.28 5.85
C LEU A 61 -0.29 5.03 4.68
N ARG A 62 -0.01 4.36 3.55
CA ARG A 62 0.55 5.03 2.39
C ARG A 62 -0.39 6.11 1.85
N ALA A 63 -1.70 5.89 1.89
CA ALA A 63 -2.67 6.88 1.43
C ALA A 63 -2.70 8.12 2.35
N ALA A 64 -2.77 7.91 3.67
CA ALA A 64 -2.75 8.98 4.65
C ALA A 64 -1.42 9.76 4.64
N TYR A 65 -0.29 9.04 4.61
CA TYR A 65 1.05 9.63 4.59
C TYR A 65 1.31 10.43 3.32
N LEU A 66 0.84 9.97 2.15
CA LEU A 66 0.95 10.77 0.92
C LEU A 66 0.12 12.04 1.00
N GLN A 67 -1.07 12.00 1.59
CA GLN A 67 -1.93 13.18 1.71
C GLN A 67 -1.31 14.25 2.59
N GLU A 68 -0.83 13.88 3.78
CA GLU A 68 -0.11 14.81 4.66
C GLU A 68 1.18 15.32 4.01
N LEU A 69 1.96 14.43 3.37
CA LEU A 69 3.19 14.82 2.68
C LEU A 69 2.91 15.80 1.51
N LEU A 70 1.82 15.62 0.76
CA LEU A 70 1.45 16.51 -0.33
C LEU A 70 0.95 17.87 0.20
N ALA A 71 0.09 17.85 1.22
CA ALA A 71 -0.41 19.04 1.91
C ALA A 71 0.74 19.87 2.51
N ASP A 72 1.72 19.21 3.14
CA ASP A 72 2.89 19.88 3.73
C ASP A 72 3.87 20.45 2.69
N ASN A 73 3.80 20.03 1.42
CA ASN A 73 4.69 20.50 0.36
C ASN A 73 3.99 21.42 -0.66
N ASP A 74 2.78 21.92 -0.36
CA ASP A 74 2.02 22.85 -1.22
C ASP A 74 1.77 22.29 -2.64
N ILE A 75 1.82 20.96 -2.78
CA ILE A 75 1.50 20.23 -4.01
C ILE A 75 0.05 19.79 -3.86
N ASP A 76 -0.80 20.14 -4.83
CA ASP A 76 -2.22 19.80 -4.80
C ASP A 76 -2.41 18.31 -4.46
N PRO A 77 -3.04 17.98 -3.31
CA PRO A 77 -3.24 16.60 -2.86
C PRO A 77 -4.12 15.77 -3.80
N HIS A 78 -4.69 16.39 -4.84
CA HIS A 78 -5.35 15.71 -5.95
C HIS A 78 -4.39 15.19 -7.04
N THR A 79 -3.10 15.49 -6.98
CA THR A 79 -2.07 14.95 -7.90
C THR A 79 -1.68 13.49 -7.57
N GLN A 80 -2.60 12.75 -6.93
CA GLN A 80 -2.42 11.36 -6.53
C GLN A 80 -1.98 10.52 -7.73
N SER A 81 -0.89 9.76 -7.54
CA SER A 81 -0.35 8.80 -8.51
C SER A 81 -1.49 8.12 -9.29
N GLY A 82 -1.51 8.27 -10.62
CA GLY A 82 -2.69 8.03 -11.48
C GLY A 82 -3.42 6.69 -11.36
N ARG A 83 -2.92 5.72 -10.57
CA ARG A 83 -3.68 4.50 -10.21
C ARG A 83 -4.83 4.72 -9.22
N TRP A 84 -4.71 5.66 -8.29
CA TRP A 84 -5.79 5.92 -7.31
C TRP A 84 -6.92 6.73 -7.94
N GLN A 85 -6.59 7.68 -8.83
CA GLN A 85 -7.57 8.34 -9.70
C GLN A 85 -8.32 7.33 -10.56
N VAL A 86 -7.63 6.38 -11.20
CA VAL A 86 -8.30 5.35 -12.03
C VAL A 86 -9.28 4.49 -11.21
N GLU A 87 -8.96 4.18 -9.95
CA GLU A 87 -9.85 3.39 -9.10
C GLU A 87 -11.03 4.22 -8.55
N HIS A 88 -10.80 5.48 -8.17
CA HIS A 88 -11.86 6.42 -7.80
C HIS A 88 -12.78 6.74 -8.97
N ASP A 89 -12.24 6.92 -10.18
CA ASP A 89 -13.00 7.15 -11.40
C ASP A 89 -13.80 5.89 -11.78
N ARG A 90 -13.23 4.69 -11.59
CA ARG A 90 -13.97 3.43 -11.74
C ARG A 90 -15.13 3.33 -10.76
N GLN A 91 -14.91 3.68 -9.50
CA GLN A 91 -15.97 3.68 -8.50
C GLN A 91 -17.02 4.74 -8.81
N ALA A 92 -16.61 5.97 -9.13
CA ALA A 92 -17.51 7.06 -9.52
C ALA A 92 -18.32 6.71 -10.76
N ALA A 93 -17.73 6.08 -11.77
CA ALA A 93 -18.43 5.58 -12.96
C ALA A 93 -19.43 4.47 -12.60
N ALA A 94 -19.08 3.55 -11.71
CA ALA A 94 -20.00 2.50 -11.24
C ALA A 94 -21.18 3.08 -10.43
N TYR A 95 -20.94 4.11 -9.61
CA TYR A 95 -21.99 4.85 -8.89
C TYR A 95 -22.89 5.62 -9.88
N ALA A 96 -22.31 6.32 -10.85
CA ALA A 96 -23.06 7.05 -11.88
C ALA A 96 -23.95 6.13 -12.72
N GLN A 97 -23.48 4.92 -13.05
CA GLN A 97 -24.28 3.93 -13.77
C GLN A 97 -25.47 3.43 -12.94
N LYS A 98 -25.29 3.17 -11.64
CA LYS A 98 -26.38 2.74 -10.75
C LYS A 98 -27.48 3.79 -10.59
N TYR A 99 -27.11 5.08 -10.50
CA TYR A 99 -28.08 6.17 -10.36
C TYR A 99 -28.69 6.63 -11.69
N ARG A 100 -28.03 6.40 -12.82
CA ARG A 100 -28.58 6.67 -14.16
C ARG A 100 -29.59 5.60 -14.62
N ALA A 101 -29.49 4.37 -14.11
CA ALA A 101 -30.40 3.27 -14.47
C ALA A 101 -31.67 3.20 -13.58
N GLY A 102 -31.79 4.06 -12.57
CA GLY A 102 -32.88 4.04 -11.58
C GLY A 102 -33.81 5.27 -11.61
N GLY A 103 -33.73 6.12 -12.63
CA GLY A 103 -34.64 7.24 -12.89
C GLY A 103 -35.20 7.18 -14.30
#